data_AF-A0A7Y5TXN0-F1
#
_entry.id   AF-A0A7Y5TXN0-F1
#
_cell.length_a   1.000
_cell.length_b   1.000
_cell.length_c   1.000
_cell.angle_alpha   90.00
_cell.angle_beta   90.00
_cell.angle_gamma   90.00
#
_symmetry.space_group_name_H-M   'P 1'
#
loop_
_entity.id
_entity.type
_entity.pdbx_description
1 polymer ?
#
loop_
_entity_poly.entity_id
_entity_poly.type
_entity_poly.pdbx_seq_one_letter_code
_entity_poly.pdbx_strand_id
1 'polypeptide(L)'
;MHSSRLSSRRLLTAALTGTVSLAACNTDKLLTVPTPDVVLPQDINSPSALPSAYAAALGDFQIAYGGGYGSGLNYNEGIAQMSGLFTDELLNAETYPTRLEVDLRDVSEINSSTLQTFHDLQRARATAELVSARFRDLDRQNPDGAEVQALAAYTYVLFAENYCNGVPASSVDDKGSFA
;
A
#
# COMPACT_ATOMS: atom_id res chain seq x y z
N MET A 1 -19.15 20.35 71.34
CA MET A 1 -18.62 21.05 70.15
C MET A 1 -17.49 20.23 69.53
N HIS A 2 -17.74 19.19 68.71
CA HIS A 2 -16.67 18.39 68.06
C HIS A 2 -17.05 17.76 66.71
N SER A 3 -18.20 18.13 66.11
CA SER A 3 -18.74 17.43 64.92
C SER A 3 -18.38 18.08 63.57
N SER A 4 -18.05 19.37 63.51
CA SER A 4 -17.93 20.10 62.22
C SER A 4 -16.60 19.87 61.47
N ARG A 5 -15.53 19.41 62.13
CA ARG A 5 -14.19 19.31 61.52
C ARG A 5 -13.95 18.02 60.72
N LEU A 6 -14.71 16.95 60.97
CA LEU A 6 -14.58 15.69 60.23
C LEU A 6 -15.24 15.71 58.85
N SER A 7 -16.28 16.54 58.66
CA SER A 7 -17.03 16.65 57.39
C SER A 7 -16.22 17.32 56.28
N SER A 8 -15.55 18.44 56.57
CA SER A 8 -14.72 19.15 55.57
C SER A 8 -13.55 18.32 55.05
N ARG A 9 -12.93 17.46 55.88
CA ARG A 9 -11.81 16.61 55.44
C ARG A 9 -12.23 15.50 54.48
N ARG A 10 -13.47 14.97 54.61
CA ARG A 10 -14.02 13.95 53.71
C ARG A 10 -14.50 14.52 52.37
N LEU A 11 -15.00 15.74 52.37
CA LEU A 11 -15.39 16.45 51.14
C LEU A 11 -14.18 16.86 50.29
N LEU A 12 -13.08 17.28 50.93
CA LEU A 12 -11.83 17.62 50.23
C LEU A 12 -11.13 16.40 49.63
N THR A 13 -11.20 15.22 50.27
CA THR A 13 -10.61 14.00 49.71
C THR A 13 -11.43 13.44 48.54
N ALA A 14 -12.76 13.50 48.60
CA ALA A 14 -13.62 13.07 47.50
C ALA A 14 -13.49 13.97 46.24
N ALA A 15 -13.28 15.27 46.42
CA ALA A 15 -13.05 16.20 45.31
C ALA A 15 -11.68 15.98 44.65
N LEU A 16 -10.66 15.57 45.41
CA LEU A 16 -9.31 15.32 44.89
C LEU A 16 -9.21 13.99 44.15
N THR A 17 -9.94 12.95 44.54
CA THR A 17 -9.99 11.68 43.80
C THR A 17 -10.83 11.78 42.52
N GLY A 18 -11.89 12.60 42.50
CA GLY A 18 -12.72 12.80 41.31
C GLY A 18 -12.02 13.58 40.17
N THR A 19 -11.04 14.42 40.48
CA THR A 19 -10.29 15.18 39.46
C THR A 19 -9.16 14.36 38.83
N VAL A 20 -8.58 13.40 39.57
CA VAL A 20 -7.55 12.48 39.04
C VAL A 20 -8.15 11.44 38.07
N SER A 21 -9.39 11.01 38.29
CA SER A 21 -10.06 10.07 37.38
C SER A 21 -10.44 10.68 36.02
N LEU A 22 -10.69 11.99 35.94
CA LEU A 22 -10.89 12.68 34.65
C LEU A 22 -9.57 12.91 33.90
N ALA A 23 -8.46 13.14 34.60
CA ALA A 23 -7.14 13.32 33.97
C ALA A 23 -6.53 12.00 33.43
N ALA A 24 -7.00 10.84 33.91
CA ALA A 24 -6.56 9.52 33.44
C ALA A 24 -7.27 9.05 32.15
N CYS A 25 -8.40 9.66 31.76
CA CYS A 25 -9.07 9.40 30.50
C CYS A 25 -8.50 10.27 29.37
N ASN A 26 -7.23 10.08 29.02
CA ASN A 26 -6.71 10.61 27.78
C ASN A 26 -7.11 9.67 26.63
N THR A 27 -8.30 9.90 26.05
CA THR A 27 -8.85 9.12 24.95
C THR A 27 -7.96 9.15 23.70
N ASP A 28 -7.16 10.21 23.53
CA ASP A 28 -6.28 10.35 22.36
C ASP A 28 -5.17 9.30 22.39
N LYS A 29 -4.67 8.94 23.59
CA LYS A 29 -3.69 7.85 23.74
C LYS A 29 -4.30 6.44 23.63
N LEU A 30 -5.61 6.31 23.83
CA LEU A 30 -6.32 5.03 23.79
C LEU A 30 -6.42 4.51 22.35
N LEU A 31 -6.44 5.41 21.36
CA LEU A 31 -6.56 5.09 19.94
C LEU A 31 -5.21 5.11 19.20
N THR A 32 -4.14 5.62 19.81
CA THR A 32 -2.78 5.53 19.25
C THR A 32 -2.12 4.22 19.66
N VAL A 33 -2.27 3.19 18.84
CA VAL A 33 -1.47 1.96 18.94
C VAL A 33 -0.15 2.18 18.23
N PRO A 34 1.01 2.14 18.91
CA PRO A 34 2.29 2.17 18.22
C PRO A 34 2.47 0.87 17.43
N THR A 35 2.65 0.97 16.12
CA THR A 35 2.97 -0.13 15.21
C THR A 35 4.44 0.00 14.78
N PRO A 36 5.40 -0.41 15.63
CA PRO A 36 6.83 -0.26 15.33
C PRO A 36 7.33 -1.17 14.21
N ASP A 37 6.50 -2.13 13.80
CA ASP A 37 6.75 -3.16 12.79
C ASP A 37 6.12 -2.85 11.43
N VAL A 38 5.38 -1.74 11.32
CA VAL A 38 4.75 -1.30 10.07
C VAL A 38 5.46 -0.05 9.58
N VAL A 39 6.02 -0.14 8.37
CA VAL A 39 6.57 1.04 7.67
C VAL A 39 5.42 1.79 7.02
N LEU A 40 5.23 3.04 7.40
CA LEU A 40 4.21 3.94 6.86
C LEU A 40 4.84 4.93 5.85
N PRO A 41 4.06 5.57 4.96
CA PRO A 41 4.59 6.52 3.98
C PRO A 41 5.38 7.70 4.56
N GLN A 42 5.12 8.08 5.81
CA GLN A 42 5.90 9.10 6.52
C GLN A 42 7.26 8.60 7.02
N ASP A 43 7.44 7.29 7.16
CA ASP A 43 8.68 6.70 7.68
C ASP A 43 9.80 6.67 6.63
N ILE A 44 9.44 6.87 5.35
CA ILE A 44 10.38 7.02 4.23
C ILE A 44 10.75 8.49 3.92
N ASN A 45 10.55 9.41 4.88
CA ASN A 45 10.86 10.84 4.74
C ASN A 45 12.31 11.22 5.09
N SER A 46 13.26 10.29 5.00
CA SER A 46 14.69 10.56 5.27
C SER A 46 15.59 10.02 4.16
N PRO A 47 16.72 10.68 3.86
CA PRO A 47 17.66 10.19 2.84
C PRO A 47 18.14 8.75 3.09
N SER A 48 18.27 8.36 4.37
CA SER A 48 18.65 6.99 4.76
C SER A 48 17.63 5.91 4.40
N ALA A 49 16.36 6.28 4.17
CA ALA A 49 15.30 5.34 3.80
C ALA A 49 15.21 5.12 2.27
N LEU A 50 15.83 5.99 1.46
CA LEU A 50 15.76 5.94 0.00
C LEU A 50 16.21 4.59 -0.60
N PRO A 51 17.29 3.93 -0.14
CA PRO A 51 17.68 2.63 -0.69
C PRO A 51 16.62 1.54 -0.48
N SER A 52 15.98 1.51 0.69
CA SER A 52 14.90 0.56 0.98
C SER A 52 13.64 0.87 0.16
N ALA A 53 13.32 2.16 0.01
CA ALA A 53 12.19 2.61 -0.79
C ALA A 53 12.38 2.27 -2.29
N TYR A 54 13.60 2.46 -2.81
CA TYR A 54 13.99 2.05 -4.16
C TYR A 54 13.80 0.54 -4.37
N ALA A 55 14.31 -0.28 -3.45
CA ALA A 55 14.16 -1.74 -3.52
C ALA A 55 12.67 -2.17 -3.49
N ALA A 56 11.83 -1.47 -2.73
CA ALA A 56 10.38 -1.72 -2.70
C ALA A 56 9.73 -1.41 -4.05
N ALA A 57 10.05 -0.27 -4.68
CA ALA A 57 9.52 0.10 -5.99
C ALA A 57 9.93 -0.92 -7.07
N LEU A 58 11.18 -1.39 -7.06
CA LEU A 58 11.64 -2.46 -7.96
C LEU A 58 10.89 -3.78 -7.71
N GLY A 59 10.73 -4.17 -6.44
CA GLY A 59 10.06 -5.41 -6.06
C GLY A 59 8.60 -5.44 -6.50
N ASP A 60 7.85 -4.36 -6.22
CA ASP A 60 6.46 -4.26 -6.64
C ASP A 60 6.32 -4.29 -8.17
N PHE A 61 7.19 -3.57 -8.89
CA PHE A 61 7.19 -3.60 -10.35
C PHE A 61 7.53 -5.00 -10.90
N GLN A 62 8.51 -5.70 -10.32
CA GLN A 62 8.87 -7.05 -10.74
C GLN A 62 7.69 -8.02 -10.60
N ILE A 63 6.96 -7.96 -9.48
CA ILE A 63 5.77 -8.78 -9.26
C ILE A 63 4.69 -8.43 -10.28
N ALA A 64 4.42 -7.13 -10.50
CA ALA A 64 3.41 -6.70 -11.47
C ALA A 64 3.74 -7.10 -12.91
N TYR A 65 5.01 -7.03 -13.30
CA TYR A 65 5.43 -7.27 -14.68
C TYR A 65 5.61 -8.76 -14.98
N GLY A 66 6.42 -9.44 -14.15
CA GLY A 66 6.84 -10.82 -14.37
C GLY A 66 6.19 -11.84 -13.44
N GLY A 67 5.24 -11.42 -12.61
CA GLY A 67 4.57 -12.30 -11.66
C GLY A 67 5.39 -12.55 -10.40
N GLY A 68 4.73 -13.11 -9.40
CA GLY A 68 5.30 -13.39 -8.09
C GLY A 68 5.26 -14.87 -7.74
N TYR A 69 6.09 -15.22 -6.76
CA TYR A 69 6.06 -16.53 -6.11
C TYR A 69 5.61 -16.35 -4.66
N GLY A 70 4.40 -16.81 -4.32
CA GLY A 70 3.94 -16.98 -2.95
C GLY A 70 4.12 -18.42 -2.46
N SER A 71 4.12 -18.64 -1.14
CA SER A 71 4.03 -20.00 -0.60
C SER A 71 2.61 -20.56 -0.79
N GLY A 72 2.47 -21.70 -1.50
CA GLY A 72 1.20 -22.41 -1.65
C GLY A 72 0.60 -22.33 -3.06
N LEU A 73 -0.73 -22.19 -3.17
CA LEU A 73 -1.49 -22.05 -4.42
C LEU A 73 -1.58 -20.59 -4.93
N ASN A 74 -0.82 -19.67 -4.33
CA ASN A 74 -0.80 -18.25 -4.67
C ASN A 74 0.36 -17.95 -5.64
N TYR A 75 0.35 -18.63 -6.79
CA TYR A 75 1.13 -18.23 -7.96
C TYR A 75 0.38 -17.08 -8.62
N ASN A 76 1.03 -15.93 -8.76
CA ASN A 76 0.45 -14.75 -9.38
C ASN A 76 1.21 -14.39 -10.65
N GLU A 77 0.49 -14.26 -11.75
CA GLU A 77 1.01 -13.93 -13.06
C GLU A 77 1.24 -12.44 -13.13
N GLY A 78 2.29 -12.06 -13.86
CA GLY A 78 2.49 -10.67 -14.23
C GLY A 78 1.73 -10.34 -15.50
N ILE A 79 1.68 -9.05 -15.80
CA ILE A 79 1.06 -8.56 -17.03
C ILE A 79 1.75 -9.13 -18.28
N ALA A 80 3.05 -9.43 -18.23
CA ALA A 80 3.77 -10.03 -19.34
C ALA A 80 3.27 -11.45 -19.66
N GLN A 81 3.00 -12.28 -18.63
CA GLN A 81 2.44 -13.60 -18.86
C GLN A 81 0.99 -13.53 -19.32
N MET A 82 0.16 -12.69 -18.70
CA MET A 82 -1.26 -12.61 -19.04
C MET A 82 -1.48 -12.06 -20.46
N SER A 83 -0.70 -11.07 -20.88
CA SER A 83 -0.73 -10.56 -22.26
C SER A 83 -0.20 -11.59 -23.26
N GLY A 84 0.88 -12.30 -22.92
CA GLY A 84 1.39 -13.42 -23.71
C GLY A 84 0.37 -14.55 -23.87
N LEU A 85 -0.42 -14.83 -22.82
CA LEU A 85 -1.46 -15.85 -22.83
C LEU A 85 -2.71 -15.43 -23.61
N PHE A 86 -3.06 -14.15 -23.57
CA PHE A 86 -4.15 -13.60 -24.38
C PHE A 86 -3.79 -13.58 -25.87
N THR A 87 -2.49 -13.52 -26.18
CA THR A 87 -1.93 -13.66 -27.53
C THR A 87 -1.57 -15.13 -27.82
N ASP A 88 -1.03 -15.42 -29.00
CA ASP A 88 -0.65 -16.77 -29.42
C ASP A 88 0.80 -17.13 -29.06
N GLU A 89 1.44 -16.33 -28.21
CA GLU A 89 2.83 -16.52 -27.76
C GLU A 89 2.95 -17.56 -26.64
N LEU A 90 1.94 -17.65 -25.77
CA LEU A 90 1.88 -18.62 -24.66
C LEU A 90 0.61 -19.48 -24.73
N LEU A 91 0.65 -20.64 -24.08
CA LEU A 91 -0.51 -21.51 -23.91
C LEU A 91 -0.68 -21.88 -22.43
N ASN A 92 -1.92 -22.01 -21.98
CA ASN A 92 -2.21 -22.41 -20.60
C ASN A 92 -2.06 -23.93 -20.46
N ALA A 93 -0.99 -24.38 -19.84
CA ALA A 93 -0.71 -25.81 -19.62
C ALA A 93 -1.24 -26.34 -18.27
N GLU A 94 -1.92 -25.52 -17.48
CA GLU A 94 -2.41 -25.84 -16.15
C GLU A 94 -3.95 -25.95 -16.07
N THR A 95 -4.49 -26.18 -14.87
CA THR A 95 -5.93 -26.41 -14.64
C THR A 95 -6.67 -25.20 -14.07
N TYR A 96 -6.04 -24.04 -13.92
CA TYR A 96 -6.70 -22.84 -13.39
C TYR A 96 -7.65 -22.23 -14.43
N PRO A 97 -8.97 -22.20 -14.16
CA PRO A 97 -9.96 -21.82 -15.16
C PRO A 97 -9.84 -20.36 -15.60
N THR A 98 -9.47 -19.46 -14.69
CA THR A 98 -9.36 -18.02 -15.01
C THR A 98 -8.23 -17.72 -15.99
N ARG A 99 -7.15 -18.49 -16.03
CA ARG A 99 -6.09 -18.33 -17.05
C ARG A 99 -6.46 -19.04 -18.34
N LEU A 100 -7.15 -20.18 -18.24
CA LEU A 100 -7.73 -20.84 -19.41
C LEU A 100 -8.72 -19.93 -20.15
N GLU A 101 -9.55 -19.17 -19.44
CA GLU A 101 -10.43 -18.15 -20.03
C GLU A 101 -9.64 -17.11 -20.83
N VAL A 102 -8.46 -16.67 -20.35
CA VAL A 102 -7.59 -15.74 -21.08
C VAL A 102 -6.98 -16.37 -22.32
N ASP A 103 -6.50 -17.62 -22.23
CA ASP A 103 -5.98 -18.39 -23.37
C ASP A 103 -7.06 -18.60 -24.46
N LEU A 104 -8.27 -18.93 -24.04
CA LEU A 104 -9.43 -19.10 -24.92
C LEU A 104 -10.01 -17.77 -25.42
N ARG A 105 -9.56 -16.62 -24.90
CA ARG A 105 -10.08 -15.28 -25.17
C ARG A 105 -11.58 -15.16 -24.88
N ASP A 106 -12.04 -15.93 -23.91
CA ASP A 106 -13.41 -15.95 -23.39
C ASP A 106 -13.39 -15.53 -21.92
N VAL A 107 -12.93 -14.29 -21.69
CA VAL A 107 -12.62 -13.76 -20.35
C VAL A 107 -13.89 -13.27 -19.68
N SER A 108 -14.20 -13.82 -18.50
CA SER A 108 -15.29 -13.33 -17.66
C SER A 108 -14.98 -11.94 -17.09
N GLU A 109 -15.99 -11.08 -16.95
CA GLU A 109 -15.84 -9.77 -16.29
C GLU A 109 -15.40 -9.88 -14.82
N ILE A 110 -15.60 -11.04 -14.19
CA ILE A 110 -15.21 -11.32 -12.80
C ILE A 110 -13.95 -12.19 -12.68
N ASN A 111 -13.16 -12.28 -13.75
CA ASN A 111 -11.96 -13.12 -13.80
C ASN A 111 -10.90 -12.66 -12.77
N SER A 112 -10.61 -13.52 -11.79
CA SER A 112 -9.73 -13.15 -10.67
C SER A 112 -8.25 -13.00 -11.06
N SER A 113 -7.77 -13.70 -12.09
CA SER A 113 -6.39 -13.58 -12.56
C SER A 113 -6.15 -12.20 -13.19
N THR A 114 -7.06 -11.74 -14.05
CA THR A 114 -6.98 -10.39 -14.64
C THR A 114 -7.13 -9.30 -13.58
N LEU A 115 -8.04 -9.47 -12.61
CA LEU A 115 -8.19 -8.55 -11.48
C LEU A 115 -6.92 -8.45 -10.64
N GLN A 116 -6.27 -9.59 -10.36
CA GLN A 116 -5.02 -9.61 -9.60
C GLN A 116 -3.89 -8.89 -10.32
N THR A 117 -3.71 -9.16 -11.62
CA THR A 117 -2.68 -8.46 -12.42
C THR A 117 -2.91 -6.94 -12.49
N PHE A 118 -4.18 -6.52 -12.57
CA PHE A 118 -4.53 -5.11 -12.49
C PHE A 118 -4.15 -4.50 -11.14
N HIS A 119 -4.45 -5.18 -10.03
CA HIS A 119 -4.11 -4.72 -8.69
C HIS A 119 -2.61 -4.65 -8.45
N ASP A 120 -1.85 -5.65 -8.89
CA ASP A 120 -0.40 -5.66 -8.74
C ASP A 120 0.23 -4.53 -9.58
N LEU A 121 -0.25 -4.27 -10.81
CA LEU A 121 0.19 -3.13 -11.61
C LEU A 121 -0.16 -1.77 -11.00
N GLN A 122 -1.34 -1.65 -10.37
CA GLN A 122 -1.73 -0.44 -9.63
C GLN A 122 -0.86 -0.21 -8.39
N ARG A 123 -0.49 -1.29 -7.68
CA ARG A 123 0.45 -1.22 -6.55
C ARG A 123 1.81 -0.74 -7.02
N ALA A 124 2.35 -1.35 -8.08
CA ALA A 124 3.63 -0.94 -8.67
C ALA A 124 3.63 0.54 -9.07
N ARG A 125 2.55 1.01 -9.71
CA ARG A 125 2.36 2.43 -10.06
C ARG A 125 2.43 3.31 -8.81
N ALA A 126 1.59 3.03 -7.81
CA ALA A 126 1.47 3.86 -6.61
C ALA A 126 2.78 3.91 -5.82
N THR A 127 3.45 2.77 -5.64
CA THR A 127 4.75 2.71 -4.97
C THR A 127 5.81 3.50 -5.74
N ALA A 128 5.92 3.30 -7.06
CA ALA A 128 6.91 4.00 -7.86
C ALA A 128 6.68 5.52 -7.88
N GLU A 129 5.43 6.00 -7.95
CA GLU A 129 5.11 7.42 -7.86
C GLU A 129 5.51 8.02 -6.51
N LEU A 130 5.18 7.33 -5.41
CA LEU A 130 5.54 7.76 -4.06
C LEU A 130 7.06 7.85 -3.89
N VAL A 131 7.77 6.80 -4.28
CA VAL A 131 9.23 6.70 -4.11
C VAL A 131 9.96 7.71 -5.00
N SER A 132 9.52 7.89 -6.25
CA SER A 132 10.04 8.94 -7.14
C SER A 132 9.87 10.33 -6.53
N ALA A 133 8.71 10.62 -5.92
CA ALA A 133 8.49 11.89 -5.23
C ALA A 133 9.48 12.06 -4.06
N ARG A 134 9.76 11.02 -3.28
CA ARG A 134 10.77 11.07 -2.21
C ARG A 134 12.18 11.35 -2.73
N PHE A 135 12.60 10.72 -3.83
CA PHE A 135 13.88 11.04 -4.46
C PHE A 135 13.94 12.50 -4.92
N ARG A 136 12.87 13.02 -5.55
CA ARG A 136 12.81 14.42 -5.99
C ARG A 136 12.97 15.43 -4.84
N ASP A 137 12.49 15.08 -3.66
CA ASP A 137 12.47 15.94 -2.48
C ASP A 137 13.73 15.80 -1.62
N LEU A 138 14.31 14.59 -1.54
CA LEU A 138 15.42 14.27 -0.63
C LEU A 138 16.78 14.13 -1.31
N ASP A 139 16.82 13.65 -2.57
CA ASP A 139 18.07 13.40 -3.32
C ASP A 139 17.84 13.42 -4.85
N ARG A 140 17.55 14.61 -5.39
CA ARG A 140 17.10 14.78 -6.79
C ARG A 140 18.09 14.33 -7.86
N GLN A 141 19.39 14.34 -7.53
CA GLN A 141 20.44 14.02 -8.51
C GLN A 141 20.74 12.51 -8.56
N ASN A 142 20.11 11.73 -7.69
CA ASN A 142 20.30 10.29 -7.63
C ASN A 142 19.69 9.60 -8.86
N PRO A 143 20.46 8.81 -9.63
CA PRO A 143 19.95 8.08 -10.80
C PRO A 143 18.83 7.08 -10.44
N ASP A 144 18.84 6.53 -9.23
CA ASP A 144 17.82 5.57 -8.76
C ASP A 144 16.42 6.22 -8.78
N GLY A 145 16.34 7.51 -8.46
CA GLY A 145 15.08 8.27 -8.54
C GLY A 145 14.56 8.42 -9.98
N ALA A 146 15.47 8.55 -10.95
CA ALA A 146 15.10 8.62 -12.36
C ALA A 146 14.61 7.26 -12.89
N GLU A 147 15.22 6.17 -12.46
CA GLU A 147 14.77 4.81 -12.79
C GLU A 147 13.37 4.55 -12.22
N VAL A 148 13.12 4.86 -10.96
CA VAL A 148 11.81 4.67 -10.34
C VAL A 148 10.74 5.53 -11.02
N GLN A 149 11.07 6.76 -11.42
CA GLN A 149 10.16 7.59 -12.22
C GLN A 149 9.85 6.96 -13.58
N ALA A 150 10.85 6.34 -14.22
CA ALA A 150 10.65 5.63 -15.48
C ALA A 150 9.75 4.40 -15.31
N LEU A 151 9.90 3.65 -14.21
CA LEU A 151 9.01 2.53 -13.88
C LEU A 151 7.57 3.00 -13.66
N ALA A 152 7.37 4.09 -12.90
CA ALA A 152 6.04 4.68 -12.74
C ALA A 152 5.41 5.02 -14.10
N ALA A 153 6.14 5.72 -14.97
CA ALA A 153 5.66 6.04 -16.32
C ALA A 153 5.37 4.78 -17.17
N TYR A 154 6.21 3.75 -17.06
CA TYR A 154 6.03 2.52 -17.80
C TYR A 154 4.79 1.74 -17.35
N THR A 155 4.39 1.81 -16.07
CA THR A 155 3.10 1.23 -15.64
C THR A 155 1.91 1.84 -16.38
N TYR A 156 1.93 3.14 -16.71
CA TYR A 156 0.89 3.77 -17.51
C TYR A 156 0.86 3.28 -18.96
N VAL A 157 2.03 2.98 -19.55
CA VAL A 157 2.11 2.36 -20.88
C VAL A 157 1.48 0.97 -20.83
N LEU A 158 1.83 0.16 -19.83
CA LEU A 158 1.24 -1.15 -19.63
C LEU A 158 -0.28 -1.08 -19.42
N PHE A 159 -0.77 -0.08 -18.68
CA PHE A 159 -2.20 0.15 -18.55
C PHE A 159 -2.86 0.47 -19.90
N ALA A 160 -2.25 1.35 -20.69
CA ALA A 160 -2.79 1.76 -21.99
C ALA A 160 -2.77 0.62 -23.03
N GLU A 161 -1.82 -0.31 -22.93
CA GLU A 161 -1.72 -1.46 -23.83
C GLU A 161 -2.70 -2.59 -23.47
N ASN A 162 -2.91 -2.83 -22.17
CA ASN A 162 -3.64 -4.00 -21.69
C ASN A 162 -5.10 -3.70 -21.31
N TYR A 163 -5.44 -2.44 -21.06
CA TYR A 163 -6.77 -2.04 -20.62
C TYR A 163 -7.32 -0.91 -21.51
N CYS A 164 -8.63 -0.93 -21.74
CA CYS A 164 -9.33 0.13 -22.46
C CYS A 164 -9.30 1.46 -21.69
N ASN A 165 -9.88 2.50 -22.30
CA ASN A 165 -10.02 3.83 -21.69
C ASN A 165 -10.67 3.79 -20.30
N GLY A 166 -10.22 4.65 -19.40
CA GLY A 166 -10.82 4.83 -18.08
C GLY A 166 -10.14 4.06 -16.95
N VAL A 167 -8.88 3.65 -17.12
CA VAL A 167 -8.08 3.11 -16.01
C VAL A 167 -8.00 4.17 -14.89
N PRO A 168 -8.49 3.87 -13.67
CA PRO A 168 -8.44 4.81 -12.57
C PRO A 168 -6.99 4.97 -12.11
N ALA A 169 -6.55 6.23 -11.98
CA ALA A 169 -5.33 6.59 -11.30
C ALA A 169 -5.69 7.52 -10.15
N SER A 170 -5.20 7.20 -8.97
CA SER A 170 -5.28 8.05 -7.79
C SER A 170 -3.96 8.01 -7.04
N SER A 171 -3.73 9.03 -6.22
CA SER A 171 -2.63 9.09 -5.28
C SER A 171 -3.17 9.17 -3.86
N VAL A 172 -2.38 8.69 -2.90
CA VAL A 172 -2.69 8.82 -1.48
C VAL A 172 -1.63 9.71 -0.86
N ASP A 173 -2.05 10.79 -0.20
CA ASP A 173 -1.14 11.67 0.52
C ASP A 173 -0.72 11.06 1.87
N ASP A 174 0.26 11.68 2.53
CA ASP A 174 0.76 11.24 3.86
C ASP A 174 -0.32 11.25 4.96
N LYS A 175 -1.48 11.88 4.70
CA LYS A 175 -2.62 11.96 5.62
C LYS A 175 -3.71 10.93 5.27
N GLY A 176 -3.51 10.10 4.25
CA GLY A 176 -4.48 9.10 3.79
C GLY A 176 -5.60 9.68 2.93
N SER A 177 -5.46 10.90 2.41
CA SER A 177 -6.42 11.51 1.50
C SER A 177 -6.15 11.09 0.05
N PHE A 178 -7.22 10.81 -0.70
CA PHE A 178 -7.13 10.48 -2.12
C PHE A 178 -7.16 11.74 -2.98
N ALA A 179 -6.24 11.85 -3.94
CA ALA A 179 -6.20 12.88 -4.96
C ALA A 179 -6.12 12.28 -6.36
#